data_AF-A0A8J9R8B0-F1
#
_entry.id   AF-A0A8J9R8B0-F1
#
_cell.length_a   1.000
_cell.length_b   1.000
_cell.length_c   1.000
_cell.angle_alpha   90.00
_cell.angle_beta   90.00
_cell.angle_gamma   90.00
#
_symmetry.space_group_name_H-M   'P 1'
#
loop_
_entity.id
_entity.type
_entity.pdbx_description
1 polymer ?
#
loop_
_entity_poly.entity_id
_entity_poly.type
_entity_poly.pdbx_seq_one_letter_code
_entity_poly.pdbx_strand_id
1 'polypeptide(L)'
;MKLITIATVKPALLQAQPSSQASTSEATHFCNHAKVAPVLDRRQALLHLSMAYIAQRALPADAAERRGIGRYIKKKALDPLITYVPAVLQAQKQLLNAGQLMGEDPVEARVALRSGAFEGLRDNVRALGEYAASNKSATEQEAKELVAQAFGTLQDFDFELFQAIRNKEKVSDDAGAKLQSAVHALDGLLATVPASELDKAKDILEAIEKGGRPGQSQSQKAVDFERLQRLVPAS
;
A
#
# COMPACT_ATOMS: atom_id res chain seq x y z
N MET A 1 -9.69 -40.48 -34.31
CA MET A 1 -9.79 -39.34 -35.24
C MET A 1 -11.26 -38.93 -35.38
N LYS A 2 -11.68 -37.85 -34.72
CA LYS A 2 -12.96 -37.19 -34.96
C LYS A 2 -12.69 -35.68 -34.97
N LEU A 3 -12.89 -35.09 -36.14
CA LEU A 3 -12.81 -33.65 -36.42
C LEU A 3 -14.04 -32.96 -35.82
N ILE A 4 -13.84 -31.86 -35.09
CA ILE A 4 -14.91 -30.93 -34.76
C ILE A 4 -14.51 -29.54 -35.28
N THR A 5 -15.43 -29.00 -36.07
CA THR A 5 -15.34 -27.84 -36.94
C THR A 5 -15.68 -26.54 -36.21
N ILE A 6 -15.11 -25.47 -36.74
CA ILE A 6 -15.07 -24.07 -36.30
C ILE A 6 -16.44 -23.39 -36.46
N ALA A 7 -16.81 -22.48 -35.54
CA ALA A 7 -17.81 -21.44 -35.80
C ALA A 7 -17.36 -20.09 -35.23
N THR A 8 -16.90 -19.23 -36.13
CA THR A 8 -16.64 -17.80 -35.98
C THR A 8 -17.96 -17.01 -35.93
N VAL A 9 -18.09 -16.07 -34.98
CA VAL A 9 -19.20 -15.09 -34.95
C VAL A 9 -18.63 -13.67 -34.80
N LYS A 10 -18.99 -12.81 -35.75
CA LYS A 10 -18.84 -11.33 -35.82
C LYS A 10 -19.84 -10.85 -36.89
N PRO A 11 -20.21 -9.56 -37.04
CA PRO A 11 -20.33 -8.41 -36.11
C PRO A 11 -21.79 -7.85 -36.11
N ALA A 12 -22.09 -6.87 -35.27
CA ALA A 12 -23.19 -5.93 -35.54
C ALA A 12 -22.79 -4.51 -35.11
N LEU A 13 -22.66 -3.65 -36.13
CA LEU A 13 -22.32 -2.23 -36.05
C LEU A 13 -23.60 -1.47 -36.34
N LEU A 14 -24.06 -0.63 -35.41
CA LEU A 14 -25.21 0.25 -35.63
C LEU A 14 -24.77 1.71 -35.39
N GLN A 15 -24.69 2.45 -36.49
CA GLN A 15 -24.58 3.91 -36.55
C GLN A 15 -25.93 4.54 -36.22
N ALA A 16 -25.92 5.70 -35.53
CA ALA A 16 -27.01 6.68 -35.60
C ALA A 16 -26.52 8.10 -35.22
N GLN A 17 -26.56 8.98 -36.21
CA GLN A 17 -26.78 10.44 -36.15
C GLN A 17 -27.74 10.73 -37.35
N PRO A 18 -28.38 11.91 -37.54
CA PRO A 18 -28.16 13.23 -36.92
C PRO A 18 -29.47 14.05 -36.64
N SER A 19 -29.28 15.33 -36.33
CA SER A 19 -30.16 16.50 -36.57
C SER A 19 -31.16 16.93 -35.49
N SER A 20 -31.01 18.18 -35.01
CA SER A 20 -32.05 19.20 -35.10
C SER A 20 -31.51 20.58 -34.68
N GLN A 21 -31.68 21.56 -35.55
CA GLN A 21 -31.50 22.99 -35.28
C GLN A 21 -32.87 23.57 -34.87
N ALA A 22 -32.91 24.52 -33.93
CA ALA A 22 -33.95 25.55 -33.89
C ALA A 22 -33.51 26.77 -33.05
N SER A 23 -33.77 27.93 -33.63
CA SER A 23 -33.48 29.29 -33.20
C SER A 23 -34.64 29.94 -32.45
N THR A 24 -34.34 30.85 -31.51
CA THR A 24 -35.06 32.12 -31.25
C THR A 24 -34.05 33.06 -30.55
N SER A 25 -33.66 34.19 -31.15
CA SER A 25 -34.34 35.50 -31.13
C SER A 25 -34.52 36.06 -29.71
N GLU A 26 -33.67 37.02 -29.33
CA GLU A 26 -34.13 38.26 -28.70
C GLU A 26 -33.03 39.34 -28.70
N ALA A 27 -33.39 40.50 -29.25
CA ALA A 27 -32.57 41.69 -29.36
C ALA A 27 -32.73 42.54 -28.10
N THR A 28 -31.61 43.03 -27.55
CA THR A 28 -31.63 44.21 -26.68
C THR A 28 -30.57 45.20 -27.12
N HIS A 29 -31.04 46.41 -27.38
CA HIS A 29 -30.28 47.62 -27.65
C HIS A 29 -29.24 47.89 -26.55
N PHE A 30 -28.00 48.16 -26.93
CA PHE A 30 -27.08 48.95 -26.11
C PHE A 30 -26.37 49.99 -26.95
N CYS A 31 -26.54 51.24 -26.52
CA CYS A 31 -26.04 52.45 -27.16
C CYS A 31 -24.51 52.54 -27.15
N ASN A 32 -24.01 53.20 -28.19
CA ASN A 32 -22.61 53.48 -28.46
C ASN A 32 -21.92 54.26 -27.33
N HIS A 33 -20.86 53.68 -26.77
CA HIS A 33 -19.78 54.44 -26.16
C HIS A 33 -18.49 54.16 -26.95
N ALA A 34 -18.11 55.15 -27.75
CA ALA A 34 -16.85 55.18 -28.45
C ALA A 34 -15.70 55.16 -27.44
N LYS A 35 -15.03 54.02 -27.30
CA LYS A 35 -13.66 53.98 -26.78
C LYS A 35 -12.73 54.21 -27.97
N VAL A 36 -12.17 55.42 -28.01
CA VAL A 36 -11.04 55.77 -28.88
C VAL A 36 -9.93 54.76 -28.58
N ALA A 37 -9.64 53.89 -29.53
CA ALA A 37 -8.49 53.01 -29.45
C ALA A 37 -7.22 53.89 -29.51
N PRO A 38 -6.25 53.73 -28.60
CA PRO A 38 -4.96 54.35 -28.80
C PRO A 38 -4.35 53.74 -30.06
N VAL A 39 -4.06 54.58 -31.05
CA VAL A 39 -3.26 54.19 -32.22
C VAL A 39 -1.85 53.90 -31.68
N LEU A 40 -1.61 52.65 -31.28
CA LEU A 40 -0.27 52.21 -30.94
C LEU A 40 0.52 52.09 -32.24
N ASP A 41 1.54 52.94 -32.33
CA ASP A 41 2.52 52.90 -33.40
C ASP A 41 3.14 51.50 -33.48
N ARG A 42 3.26 50.97 -34.70
CA ARG A 42 3.60 49.56 -34.99
C ARG A 42 4.93 49.15 -34.33
N ARG A 43 5.81 50.13 -34.11
CA ARG A 43 7.10 49.97 -33.42
C ARG A 43 6.96 49.78 -31.90
N GLN A 44 6.02 50.46 -31.26
CA GLN A 44 5.74 50.32 -29.83
C GLN A 44 5.06 48.98 -29.54
N ALA A 45 4.15 48.55 -30.41
CA ALA A 45 3.51 47.24 -30.31
C ALA A 45 4.53 46.07 -30.34
N LEU A 46 5.56 46.17 -31.18
CA LEU A 46 6.64 45.18 -31.26
C LEU A 46 7.53 45.16 -30.01
N LEU A 47 7.83 46.32 -29.43
CA LEU A 47 8.61 46.41 -28.19
C LEU A 47 7.85 45.80 -27.00
N HIS A 48 6.54 46.07 -26.87
CA HIS A 48 5.73 45.45 -25.82
C HIS A 48 5.58 43.94 -26.00
N LEU A 49 5.46 43.45 -27.24
CA LEU A 49 5.40 42.02 -27.53
C LEU A 49 6.72 41.31 -27.19
N SER A 50 7.86 41.94 -27.48
CA SER A 50 9.19 41.39 -27.14
C SER A 50 9.44 41.37 -25.63
N MET A 51 9.02 42.40 -24.88
CA MET A 51 9.13 42.43 -23.42
C MET A 51 8.21 41.41 -22.74
N ALA A 52 7.00 41.19 -23.25
CA ALA A 52 6.12 40.15 -22.76
C ALA A 52 6.71 38.74 -23.01
N TYR A 53 7.33 38.52 -24.17
CA TYR A 53 7.99 37.27 -24.52
C TYR A 53 9.20 36.96 -23.62
N ILE A 54 10.01 37.98 -23.28
CA ILE A 54 11.16 37.84 -22.39
C ILE A 54 10.69 37.60 -20.94
N ALA A 55 9.66 38.32 -20.47
CA ALA A 55 9.09 38.11 -19.13
C ALA A 55 8.50 36.70 -18.95
N GLN A 56 7.95 36.11 -20.01
CA GLN A 56 7.42 34.74 -20.00
C GLN A 56 8.51 33.67 -19.93
N ARG A 57 9.74 33.96 -20.41
CA ARG A 57 10.90 33.06 -20.28
C ARG A 57 11.77 33.31 -19.04
N ALA A 58 11.65 34.48 -18.42
CA ALA A 58 12.40 34.84 -17.22
C ALA A 58 11.72 34.39 -15.91
N LEU A 59 10.49 33.87 -15.97
CA LEU A 59 9.81 33.28 -14.82
C LEU A 59 10.32 31.84 -14.61
N PRO A 60 10.93 31.52 -13.45
CA PRO A 60 11.27 30.14 -13.14
C PRO A 60 9.99 29.33 -13.05
N ALA A 61 9.84 28.35 -13.96
CA ALA A 61 8.71 27.42 -13.98
C ALA A 61 8.51 26.67 -12.64
N ASP A 62 9.55 26.63 -11.80
CA ASP A 62 9.57 25.88 -10.54
C ASP A 62 8.82 26.53 -9.36
N ALA A 63 8.40 27.80 -9.44
CA ALA A 63 7.84 28.50 -8.28
C ALA A 63 6.30 28.44 -8.18
N ALA A 64 5.59 28.40 -9.30
CA ALA A 64 4.13 28.43 -9.33
C ALA A 64 3.50 27.03 -9.10
N GLU A 65 4.18 25.95 -9.50
CA GLU A 65 3.67 24.59 -9.38
C GLU A 65 3.75 24.03 -7.95
N ARG A 66 4.63 24.60 -7.09
CA ARG A 66 4.87 24.11 -5.73
C ARG A 66 3.85 24.57 -4.67
N ARG A 67 3.04 25.61 -4.91
CA ARG A 67 2.20 26.24 -3.84
C ARG A 67 0.75 25.72 -3.73
N GLY A 68 0.19 25.14 -4.79
CA GLY A 68 -1.22 24.72 -4.85
C GLY A 68 -1.46 23.21 -4.68
N ILE A 69 -0.63 22.40 -5.34
CA ILE A 69 -0.84 20.95 -5.46
C ILE A 69 -0.10 20.19 -4.33
N GLY A 70 1.05 20.71 -3.89
CA GLY A 70 1.87 20.10 -2.85
C GLY A 70 1.23 20.06 -1.45
N ARG A 71 0.16 20.83 -1.20
CA ARG A 71 -0.59 20.79 0.07
C ARG A 71 -1.71 19.77 0.09
N TYR A 72 -2.26 19.41 -1.07
CA TYR A 72 -3.37 18.44 -1.18
C TYR A 72 -2.89 17.01 -1.46
N ILE A 73 -1.64 16.86 -1.88
CA ILE A 73 -0.95 15.56 -2.00
C ILE A 73 0.04 15.42 -0.86
N LYS A 74 -0.43 15.52 0.40
CA LYS A 74 0.37 15.00 1.52
C LYS A 74 0.20 13.48 1.50
N LYS A 75 0.93 12.78 0.63
CA LYS A 75 1.06 11.32 0.69
C LYS A 75 1.38 10.97 2.13
N LYS A 76 0.61 10.06 2.73
CA LYS A 76 0.97 9.52 4.05
C LYS A 76 2.37 8.94 3.93
N ALA A 77 3.33 9.55 4.63
CA ALA A 77 4.64 8.95 4.76
C ALA A 77 4.43 7.65 5.55
N LEU A 78 5.00 6.54 5.06
CA LEU A 78 4.98 5.28 5.80
C LEU A 78 5.78 5.44 7.09
N ASP A 79 5.37 4.74 8.15
CA ASP A 79 6.16 4.62 9.38
C ASP A 79 7.44 3.84 9.08
N PRO A 80 8.53 4.01 9.84
CA PRO A 80 9.78 3.33 9.55
C PRO A 80 9.62 1.80 9.47
N LEU A 81 10.43 1.17 8.62
CA LEU A 81 10.37 -0.27 8.34
C LEU A 81 10.41 -1.15 9.60
N ILE A 82 11.14 -0.68 10.62
CA ILE A 82 11.27 -1.31 11.93
C ILE A 82 9.93 -1.50 12.68
N THR A 83 8.88 -0.74 12.31
CA THR A 83 7.55 -0.88 12.89
C THR A 83 6.82 -2.12 12.34
N TYR A 84 7.02 -2.43 11.05
CA TYR A 84 6.22 -3.43 10.34
C TYR A 84 6.88 -4.80 10.32
N VAL A 85 8.21 -4.86 10.19
CA VAL A 85 8.97 -6.11 10.04
C VAL A 85 8.83 -7.04 11.26
N PRO A 86 8.93 -6.58 12.52
CA PRO A 86 8.77 -7.46 13.68
C PRO A 86 7.41 -8.17 13.73
N ALA A 87 6.35 -7.47 13.33
CA ALA A 87 5.00 -8.04 13.30
C ALA A 87 4.88 -9.16 12.25
N VAL A 88 5.49 -8.98 11.07
CA VAL A 88 5.52 -10.02 10.03
C VAL A 88 6.34 -11.24 10.46
N LEU A 89 7.50 -11.02 11.10
CA LEU A 89 8.32 -12.11 11.66
C LEU A 89 7.57 -12.89 12.75
N GLN A 90 6.85 -12.18 13.62
CA GLN A 90 6.02 -12.82 14.64
C GLN A 90 4.88 -13.64 14.01
N ALA A 91 4.22 -13.12 12.97
CA ALA A 91 3.20 -13.84 12.24
C ALA A 91 3.74 -15.09 11.55
N GLN A 92 4.95 -15.05 10.99
CA GLN A 92 5.60 -16.22 10.42
C GLN A 92 5.86 -17.30 11.49
N LYS A 93 6.32 -16.93 12.69
CA LYS A 93 6.48 -17.87 13.81
C LYS A 93 5.14 -18.48 14.22
N GLN A 94 4.08 -17.68 14.30
CA GLN A 94 2.73 -18.14 14.61
C GLN A 94 2.17 -19.07 13.52
N LEU A 95 2.47 -18.81 12.25
CA LEU A 95 2.12 -19.68 11.12
C LEU A 95 2.76 -21.07 11.26
N LEU A 96 4.05 -21.12 11.60
CA LEU A 96 4.77 -22.38 11.82
C LEU A 96 4.18 -23.16 13.01
N ASN A 97 3.82 -22.48 14.09
CA ASN A 97 3.15 -23.10 15.23
C ASN A 97 1.77 -23.65 14.84
N ALA A 98 0.99 -22.92 14.04
CA ALA A 98 -0.29 -23.42 13.50
C ALA A 98 -0.10 -24.67 12.63
N GLY A 99 1.02 -24.75 11.90
CA GLY A 99 1.41 -25.94 11.15
C GLY A 99 1.72 -27.17 12.01
N GLN A 100 2.15 -26.98 13.26
CA GLN A 100 2.33 -28.10 14.20
C GLN A 100 0.97 -28.57 14.74
N LEU A 101 0.05 -27.65 14.98
CA LEU A 101 -1.28 -27.94 15.51
C LEU A 101 -2.23 -28.56 14.47
N MET A 102 -2.02 -28.33 13.17
CA MET A 102 -2.98 -28.75 12.12
C MET A 102 -3.32 -30.25 12.12
N GLY A 103 -2.37 -31.11 12.54
CA GLY A 103 -2.58 -32.56 12.60
C GLY A 103 -3.32 -33.05 13.84
N GLU A 104 -3.23 -32.30 14.95
CA GLU A 104 -3.82 -32.64 16.24
C GLU A 104 -5.19 -31.96 16.42
N ASP A 105 -5.22 -30.63 16.25
CA ASP A 105 -6.41 -29.81 16.34
C ASP A 105 -6.44 -28.74 15.22
N PRO A 106 -7.16 -29.01 14.11
CA PRO A 106 -7.29 -28.04 13.03
C PRO A 106 -8.11 -26.80 13.43
N VAL A 107 -8.95 -26.89 14.47
CA VAL A 107 -9.73 -25.75 14.97
C VAL A 107 -8.80 -24.78 15.67
N GLU A 108 -7.92 -25.27 16.56
CA GLU A 108 -6.92 -24.44 17.23
C GLU A 108 -5.94 -23.81 16.23
N ALA A 109 -5.47 -24.58 15.24
CA ALA A 109 -4.65 -24.05 14.16
C ALA A 109 -5.33 -22.87 13.43
N ARG A 110 -6.64 -22.98 13.17
CA ARG A 110 -7.41 -21.93 12.50
C ARG A 110 -7.68 -20.72 13.39
N VAL A 111 -7.85 -20.91 14.70
CA VAL A 111 -7.93 -19.82 15.69
C VAL A 111 -6.61 -19.06 15.75
N ALA A 112 -5.48 -19.75 15.70
CA ALA A 112 -4.16 -19.13 15.64
C ALA A 112 -4.00 -18.25 14.40
N LEU A 113 -4.56 -18.60 13.24
CA LEU A 113 -4.52 -17.73 12.04
C LEU A 113 -5.42 -16.49 12.11
N ARG A 114 -6.37 -16.44 13.05
CA ARG A 114 -7.37 -15.38 13.17
C ARG A 114 -7.17 -14.44 14.36
N SER A 115 -6.11 -14.64 15.13
CA SER A 115 -5.83 -13.88 16.36
C SER A 115 -4.33 -13.62 16.53
N GLY A 116 -3.96 -12.81 17.51
CA GLY A 116 -2.55 -12.58 17.85
C GLY A 116 -1.80 -11.81 16.76
N ALA A 117 -0.68 -12.33 16.28
CA ALA A 117 0.20 -11.63 15.33
C ALA A 117 -0.40 -11.49 13.91
N PHE A 118 -1.47 -12.23 13.60
CA PHE A 118 -2.22 -12.05 12.36
C PHE A 118 -3.13 -10.81 12.39
N GLU A 119 -3.40 -10.24 13.58
CA GLU A 119 -4.12 -8.99 13.70
C GLU A 119 -3.28 -7.85 13.10
N GLY A 120 -3.85 -7.12 12.13
CA GLY A 120 -3.13 -6.05 11.44
C GLY A 120 -2.02 -6.52 10.49
N LEU A 121 -1.79 -7.83 10.32
CA LEU A 121 -0.80 -8.36 9.37
C LEU A 121 -1.02 -7.81 7.95
N ARG A 122 -2.29 -7.62 7.58
CA ARG A 122 -2.65 -7.10 6.26
C ARG A 122 -2.01 -5.74 5.98
N ASP A 123 -2.08 -4.84 6.95
CA ASP A 123 -1.57 -3.48 6.82
C ASP A 123 -0.04 -3.49 6.85
N ASN A 124 0.56 -4.33 7.69
CA ASN A 124 2.02 -4.50 7.77
C ASN A 124 2.60 -5.02 6.44
N VAL A 125 2.06 -6.11 5.91
CA VAL A 125 2.50 -6.70 4.63
C VAL A 125 2.32 -5.73 3.46
N ARG A 126 1.21 -4.96 3.44
CA ARG A 126 1.00 -3.93 2.42
C ARG A 126 2.03 -2.81 2.52
N ALA A 127 2.35 -2.37 3.73
CA ALA A 127 3.39 -1.37 3.97
C ALA A 127 4.76 -1.87 3.50
N LEU A 128 5.11 -3.15 3.73
CA LEU A 128 6.34 -3.74 3.18
C LEU A 128 6.36 -3.73 1.65
N GLY A 129 5.25 -4.07 0.99
CA GLY A 129 5.15 -3.99 -0.47
C GLY A 129 5.35 -2.55 -0.99
N GLU A 130 4.74 -1.57 -0.33
CA GLU A 130 4.93 -0.15 -0.67
C GLU A 130 6.38 0.31 -0.45
N TYR A 131 7.05 -0.21 0.57
CA TYR A 131 8.47 0.00 0.81
C TYR A 131 9.36 -0.64 -0.26
N ALA A 132 9.07 -1.87 -0.66
CA ALA A 132 9.80 -2.57 -1.72
C ALA A 132 9.78 -1.79 -3.04
N ALA A 133 8.61 -1.24 -3.39
CA ALA A 133 8.44 -0.38 -4.55
C ALA A 133 9.15 0.97 -4.40
N SER A 134 9.12 1.57 -3.20
CA SER A 134 9.71 2.90 -2.94
C SER A 134 11.24 2.87 -2.91
N ASN A 135 11.84 1.82 -2.36
CA ASN A 135 13.29 1.65 -2.24
C ASN A 135 13.94 1.07 -3.51
N LYS A 136 13.18 0.85 -4.58
CA LYS A 136 13.62 0.22 -5.83
C LYS A 136 14.20 -1.19 -5.63
N SER A 137 13.84 -1.87 -4.55
CA SER A 137 14.17 -3.29 -4.32
C SER A 137 13.37 -4.19 -5.27
N ALA A 138 12.17 -3.75 -5.63
CA ALA A 138 11.30 -4.39 -6.61
C ALA A 138 10.60 -3.33 -7.45
N THR A 139 10.14 -3.69 -8.65
CA THR A 139 9.22 -2.85 -9.42
C THR A 139 7.86 -2.76 -8.70
N GLU A 140 7.07 -1.73 -9.01
CA GLU A 140 5.74 -1.56 -8.42
C GLU A 140 4.84 -2.78 -8.67
N GLN A 141 4.96 -3.40 -9.84
CA GLN A 141 4.18 -4.58 -10.21
C GLN A 141 4.62 -5.82 -9.42
N GLU A 142 5.92 -6.09 -9.36
CA GLU A 142 6.47 -7.20 -8.58
C GLU A 142 6.13 -7.07 -7.09
N ALA A 143 6.20 -5.86 -6.52
CA ALA A 143 5.85 -5.63 -5.13
C ALA A 143 4.37 -5.95 -4.84
N LYS A 144 3.45 -5.58 -5.76
CA LYS A 144 2.03 -5.95 -5.66
C LYS A 144 1.83 -7.45 -5.79
N GLU A 145 2.57 -8.10 -6.65
CA GLU A 145 2.52 -9.56 -6.86
C GLU A 145 3.01 -10.32 -5.63
N LEU A 146 4.12 -9.89 -5.00
CA LEU A 146 4.61 -10.49 -3.76
C LEU A 146 3.57 -10.40 -2.63
N VAL A 147 2.94 -9.23 -2.48
CA VAL A 147 1.87 -9.04 -1.50
C VAL A 147 0.65 -9.92 -1.81
N ALA A 148 0.25 -10.02 -3.09
CA ALA A 148 -0.86 -10.86 -3.51
C ALA A 148 -0.56 -12.35 -3.28
N GLN A 149 0.65 -12.81 -3.60
CA GLN A 149 1.09 -14.19 -3.38
C GLN A 149 1.13 -14.53 -1.89
N ALA A 150 1.59 -13.63 -1.03
CA ALA A 150 1.61 -13.82 0.42
C ALA A 150 0.21 -14.06 0.99
N PHE A 151 -0.80 -13.29 0.57
CA PHE A 151 -2.18 -13.52 1.04
C PHE A 151 -2.86 -14.70 0.34
N GLY A 152 -2.58 -14.94 -0.93
CA GLY A 152 -3.15 -16.06 -1.69
C GLY A 152 -2.76 -17.40 -1.08
N THR A 153 -1.47 -17.61 -0.85
CA THR A 153 -0.94 -18.85 -0.23
C THR A 153 -1.42 -19.03 1.21
N LEU A 154 -1.52 -17.96 2.00
CA LEU A 154 -2.07 -18.00 3.35
C LEU A 154 -3.57 -18.36 3.35
N GLN A 155 -4.34 -17.82 2.40
CA GLN A 155 -5.74 -18.14 2.22
C GLN A 155 -5.94 -19.59 1.80
N ASP A 156 -5.09 -20.12 0.91
CA ASP A 156 -5.14 -21.51 0.48
C ASP A 156 -4.91 -22.46 1.67
N PHE A 157 -4.01 -22.10 2.59
CA PHE A 157 -3.80 -22.85 3.83
C PHE A 157 -5.00 -22.75 4.79
N ASP A 158 -5.55 -21.56 5.05
CA ASP A 158 -6.78 -21.41 5.88
C ASP A 158 -7.97 -22.19 5.29
N PHE A 159 -8.06 -22.24 3.96
CA PHE A 159 -9.10 -22.97 3.27
C PHE A 159 -9.00 -24.48 3.51
N GLU A 160 -7.80 -25.06 3.47
CA GLU A 160 -7.62 -26.48 3.82
C GLU A 160 -8.04 -26.79 5.26
N LEU A 161 -7.64 -25.96 6.22
CA LEU A 161 -8.07 -26.11 7.61
C LEU A 161 -9.59 -26.02 7.73
N PHE A 162 -10.21 -25.06 7.04
CA PHE A 162 -11.65 -24.92 7.01
C PHE A 162 -12.36 -26.15 6.45
N GLN A 163 -11.86 -26.71 5.35
CA GLN A 163 -12.43 -27.90 4.72
C GLN A 163 -12.34 -29.12 5.64
N ALA A 164 -11.19 -29.33 6.28
CA ALA A 164 -11.01 -30.39 7.27
C ALA A 164 -12.01 -30.27 8.43
N ILE A 165 -12.16 -29.07 9.01
CA ILE A 165 -13.12 -28.80 10.09
C ILE A 165 -14.56 -29.04 9.62
N ARG A 166 -14.91 -28.54 8.44
CA ARG A 166 -16.28 -28.61 7.90
C ARG A 166 -16.69 -30.05 7.61
N ASN A 167 -15.78 -30.83 7.02
CA ASN A 167 -16.05 -32.23 6.65
C ASN A 167 -15.84 -33.19 7.81
N LYS A 168 -15.24 -32.73 8.94
CA LYS A 168 -14.83 -33.55 10.09
C LYS A 168 -13.84 -34.64 9.68
N GLU A 169 -12.98 -34.31 8.72
CA GLU A 169 -11.95 -35.19 8.19
C GLU A 169 -10.57 -34.74 8.69
N LYS A 170 -9.58 -35.62 8.52
CA LYS A 170 -8.18 -35.23 8.74
C LYS A 170 -7.78 -34.17 7.72
N VAL A 171 -6.85 -33.31 8.12
CA VAL A 171 -6.24 -32.33 7.22
C VAL A 171 -5.59 -33.03 6.03
N SER A 172 -5.79 -32.48 4.83
CA SER A 172 -5.23 -33.02 3.58
C SER A 172 -3.70 -33.12 3.66
N ASP A 173 -3.12 -34.14 3.03
CA ASP A 173 -1.67 -34.31 2.92
C ASP A 173 -1.01 -33.09 2.23
N ASP A 174 -1.76 -32.37 1.38
CA ASP A 174 -1.32 -31.16 0.68
C ASP A 174 -1.22 -29.91 1.59
N ALA A 175 -1.80 -29.94 2.79
CA ALA A 175 -1.81 -28.77 3.68
C ALA A 175 -0.40 -28.37 4.14
N GLY A 176 0.50 -29.35 4.31
CA GLY A 176 1.91 -29.08 4.62
C GLY A 176 2.62 -28.32 3.49
N ALA A 177 2.33 -28.66 2.23
CA ALA A 177 2.88 -27.95 1.08
C ALA A 177 2.34 -26.51 0.97
N LYS A 178 1.05 -26.31 1.28
CA LYS A 178 0.43 -24.98 1.31
C LYS A 178 0.98 -24.11 2.44
N LEU A 179 1.22 -24.70 3.61
CA LEU A 179 1.90 -24.03 4.73
C LEU A 179 3.30 -23.55 4.31
N GLN A 180 4.11 -24.45 3.73
CA GLN A 180 5.45 -24.08 3.25
C GLN A 180 5.39 -22.99 2.17
N SER A 181 4.42 -23.07 1.27
CA SER A 181 4.21 -22.04 0.25
C SER A 181 3.88 -20.67 0.86
N ALA A 182 3.06 -20.65 1.92
CA ALA A 182 2.76 -19.42 2.66
C ALA A 182 3.97 -18.84 3.38
N VAL A 183 4.79 -19.69 4.02
CA VAL A 183 6.05 -19.26 4.65
C VAL A 183 7.01 -18.68 3.61
N HIS A 184 7.21 -19.38 2.48
CA HIS A 184 8.07 -18.91 1.40
C HIS A 184 7.60 -17.60 0.76
N ALA A 185 6.29 -17.39 0.63
CA ALA A 185 5.77 -16.14 0.10
C ALA A 185 6.04 -14.95 1.06
N LEU A 186 5.94 -15.18 2.38
CA LEU A 186 6.34 -14.19 3.39
C LEU A 186 7.84 -13.93 3.37
N ASP A 187 8.67 -14.98 3.22
CA ASP A 187 10.12 -14.84 3.07
C ASP A 187 10.49 -14.03 1.82
N GLY A 188 9.81 -14.26 0.70
CA GLY A 188 10.01 -13.51 -0.53
C GLY A 188 9.75 -12.02 -0.36
N LEU A 189 8.75 -11.66 0.44
CA LEU A 189 8.49 -10.26 0.80
C LEU A 189 9.57 -9.72 1.74
N LEU A 190 9.97 -10.48 2.76
CA LEU A 190 11.03 -10.07 3.70
C LEU A 190 12.40 -9.93 3.03
N ALA A 191 12.66 -10.66 1.95
CA ALA A 191 13.88 -10.52 1.16
C ALA A 191 14.03 -9.13 0.50
N THR A 192 12.93 -8.38 0.34
CA THR A 192 12.96 -7.00 -0.19
C THR A 192 13.47 -5.97 0.82
N VAL A 193 13.52 -6.36 2.10
CA VAL A 193 13.96 -5.52 3.23
C VAL A 193 15.49 -5.54 3.33
N PRO A 194 16.14 -4.37 3.50
CA PRO A 194 17.59 -4.33 3.75
C PRO A 194 17.98 -5.13 5.00
N ALA A 195 19.07 -5.90 4.91
CA ALA A 195 19.55 -6.76 5.99
C ALA A 195 19.74 -6.02 7.33
N SER A 196 20.20 -4.76 7.28
CA SER A 196 20.40 -3.94 8.48
C SER A 196 19.13 -3.65 9.26
N GLU A 197 17.97 -3.58 8.61
CA GLU A 197 16.67 -3.38 9.28
C GLU A 197 16.08 -4.71 9.74
N LEU A 198 16.34 -5.78 9.00
CA LEU A 198 15.92 -7.14 9.34
C LEU A 198 16.56 -7.61 10.65
N ASP A 199 17.87 -7.37 10.83
CA ASP A 199 18.58 -7.74 12.06
C ASP A 199 18.06 -6.96 13.28
N LYS A 200 17.86 -5.65 13.14
CA LYS A 200 17.25 -4.83 14.21
C LYS A 200 15.84 -5.32 14.57
N ALA A 201 15.05 -5.73 13.58
CA ALA A 201 13.71 -6.23 13.82
C ALA A 201 13.72 -7.58 14.58
N LYS A 202 14.69 -8.45 14.29
CA LYS A 202 14.92 -9.69 15.06
C LYS A 202 15.30 -9.39 16.50
N ASP A 203 16.21 -8.44 16.74
CA ASP A 203 16.62 -8.05 18.09
C ASP A 203 15.43 -7.50 18.91
N ILE A 204 14.57 -6.70 18.27
CA ILE A 204 13.34 -6.19 18.89
C ILE A 204 12.38 -7.33 19.24
N LEU A 205 12.18 -8.28 18.32
CA LEU A 205 11.32 -9.42 18.54
C LEU A 205 11.84 -10.28 19.70
N GLU A 206 13.14 -10.57 19.72
CA GLU A 206 13.78 -11.32 20.81
C GLU A 206 13.66 -10.57 22.16
N ALA A 207 13.79 -9.24 22.15
CA ALA A 207 13.57 -8.43 23.33
C ALA A 207 12.12 -8.53 23.83
N ILE A 208 11.13 -8.45 22.95
CA ILE A 208 9.70 -8.62 23.28
C ILE A 208 9.45 -10.00 23.91
N GLU A 209 9.98 -11.06 23.31
CA GLU A 209 9.82 -12.44 23.78
C GLU A 209 10.44 -12.66 25.16
N LYS A 210 11.57 -12.01 25.45
CA LYS A 210 12.22 -12.03 26.77
C LYS A 210 11.54 -11.10 27.81
N GLY A 211 10.37 -10.53 27.51
CA GLY A 211 9.63 -9.62 28.41
C GLY A 211 10.12 -8.17 28.39
N GLY A 212 10.95 -7.81 27.41
CA GLY A 212 11.39 -6.45 27.15
C GLY A 212 10.38 -5.69 26.29
N ARG A 213 9.61 -4.78 26.88
CA ARG A 213 8.87 -3.79 26.08
C ARG A 213 9.85 -3.02 25.17
N PRO A 214 9.66 -3.04 23.85
CA PRO A 214 10.52 -2.30 22.93
C PRO A 214 10.22 -0.83 23.11
N GLY A 215 11.22 -0.07 23.55
CA GLY A 215 11.10 1.37 23.84
C GLY A 215 11.43 1.78 25.27
N GLN A 216 11.54 0.85 26.23
CA GLN A 216 12.12 1.18 27.53
C GLN A 216 13.64 1.06 27.46
N SER A 217 14.30 2.19 27.24
CA SER A 217 15.74 2.31 27.46
C SER A 217 16.05 1.79 28.87
N GLN A 218 17.14 1.04 29.08
CA GLN A 218 17.52 0.54 30.43
C GLN A 218 17.52 1.66 31.49
N SER A 219 17.82 2.90 31.07
CA SER A 219 17.69 4.11 31.88
C SER A 219 16.27 4.40 32.38
N GLN A 220 15.21 4.15 31.60
CA GLN A 220 13.82 4.36 32.03
C GLN A 220 13.37 3.30 33.02
N LYS A 221 13.77 2.03 32.84
CA LYS A 221 13.49 0.96 33.82
C LYS A 221 14.10 1.26 35.19
N ALA A 222 15.33 1.78 35.20
CA ALA A 222 16.00 2.19 36.44
C ALA A 222 15.27 3.35 37.13
N VAL A 223 14.85 4.37 36.37
CA VAL A 223 14.13 5.54 36.91
C VAL A 223 12.74 5.16 37.41
N ASP A 224 12.02 4.27 36.72
CA ASP A 224 10.70 3.80 37.13
C ASP A 224 10.77 2.92 38.38
N PHE A 225 11.79 2.06 38.49
CA PHE A 225 12.01 1.23 39.68
C PHE A 225 12.40 2.07 40.90
N GLU A 226 13.26 3.08 40.74
CA GLU A 226 13.64 3.99 41.82
C GLU A 226 12.45 4.83 42.31
N ARG A 227 11.56 5.25 41.40
CA ARG A 227 10.30 5.94 41.78
C ARG A 227 9.36 5.04 42.59
N LEU A 228 9.27 3.76 42.25
CA LEU A 228 8.43 2.81 42.98
C LEU A 228 8.98 2.51 44.38
N GLN A 229 10.30 2.42 44.54
CA GLN A 229 10.92 2.24 45.87
C GLN A 229 10.67 3.42 46.81
N ARG A 230 10.51 4.65 46.29
CA ARG A 230 10.16 5.83 47.10
C ARG A 230 8.68 5.89 47.51
N LEU A 231 7.81 5.11 46.88
CA LEU A 231 6.37 5.08 47.16
C LEU A 231 5.96 4.00 48.16
N VAL A 232 6.85 3.07 48.50
CA VAL A 232 6.61 2.09 49.56
C VAL A 232 7.20 2.66 50.87
N PRO A 233 6.39 3.17 51.80
CA PRO A 233 6.90 3.50 53.12
C PRO A 233 7.39 2.20 53.77
N ALA A 234 8.65 2.18 54.18
CA ALA A 234 9.20 1.12 55.02
C ALA A 234 8.31 0.99 56.26
N SER A 235 7.54 -0.10 56.29
CA SER A 235 6.65 -0.47 57.39
C SER A 235 7.28 -1.64 58.12
#